data_AF-A0A2E8EGH6-F1
#
_entry.id   AF-A0A2E8EGH6-F1
#
_cell.length_a   1.000
_cell.length_b   1.000
_cell.length_c   1.000
_cell.angle_alpha   90.00
_cell.angle_beta   90.00
_cell.angle_gamma   90.00
#
_symmetry.space_group_name_H-M   'P 1'
#
loop_
_entity.id
_entity.type
_entity.pdbx_description
1 polymer ?
#
loop_
_entity_poly.entity_id
_entity_poly.type
_entity_poly.pdbx_seq_one_letter_code
_entity_poly.pdbx_strand_id
1 'polypeptide(L)'
;SVLVDVLEHDLEKDVYYVSSAYGAGADWVKNIKVNPVFNVQIGRRRFKAKSEQVSGQNGSKLLFRYIDEHRDYMKGLYKMMGIDLDVLSTEELMEVLTKEMVLAITPSMKREK
;
A
#
# COMPACT_ATOMS: atom_id res chain seq x y z
N SER A 1 10.32 8.23 -10.72
CA SER A 1 10.02 7.08 -9.83
C SER A 1 9.29 7.61 -8.61
N VAL A 2 8.57 6.75 -7.89
CA VAL A 2 7.90 7.09 -6.62
C VAL A 2 8.35 6.08 -5.57
N LEU A 3 8.42 6.51 -4.30
CA LEU A 3 8.62 5.64 -3.15
C LEU A 3 7.27 5.48 -2.44
N VAL A 4 6.93 4.25 -2.08
CA VAL A 4 5.75 3.93 -1.29
C VAL A 4 6.14 2.89 -0.24
N ASP A 5 5.48 2.95 0.90
CA ASP A 5 5.67 1.96 1.96
C ASP A 5 5.01 0.63 1.59
N VAL A 6 5.72 -0.47 1.89
CA VAL A 6 5.18 -1.82 1.79
C VAL A 6 4.51 -2.13 3.12
N LEU A 7 3.18 -2.28 3.07
CA LEU A 7 2.36 -2.64 4.23
C LEU A 7 2.64 -4.07 4.68
N GLU A 8 2.78 -4.98 3.72
CA GLU A 8 3.03 -6.40 3.97
C GLU A 8 3.66 -7.05 2.73
N HIS A 9 4.44 -8.10 2.96
CA HIS A 9 4.95 -8.97 1.91
C HIS A 9 4.54 -10.42 2.21
N ASP A 10 3.61 -10.95 1.41
CA ASP A 10 3.24 -12.36 1.43
C ASP A 10 4.34 -13.14 0.69
N LEU A 11 5.24 -13.74 1.47
CA LEU A 11 6.40 -14.49 0.97
C LEU A 11 6.02 -15.74 0.18
N GLU A 12 4.90 -16.38 0.53
CA GLU A 12 4.45 -17.61 -0.12
C GLU A 12 3.95 -17.33 -1.54
N LYS A 13 3.23 -16.22 -1.71
CA LYS A 13 2.66 -15.80 -3.00
C LYS A 13 3.53 -14.81 -3.77
N ASP A 14 4.59 -14.30 -3.15
CA ASP A 14 5.47 -13.25 -3.68
C ASP A 14 4.67 -11.97 -4.04
N VAL A 15 3.80 -11.54 -3.11
CA VAL A 15 2.91 -10.37 -3.25
C VAL A 15 3.31 -9.28 -2.28
N TYR A 16 3.45 -8.06 -2.77
CA TYR A 16 3.71 -6.87 -1.96
C TYR A 16 2.46 -6.01 -1.88
N TYR A 17 1.98 -5.73 -0.68
CA TYR A 17 0.84 -4.84 -0.47
C TYR A 17 1.33 -3.44 -0.19
N VAL A 18 0.81 -2.45 -0.92
CA VAL A 18 1.17 -1.04 -0.76
C VAL A 18 -0.08 -0.18 -0.65
N SER A 19 0.00 0.92 0.09
CA SER A 19 -1.05 1.95 0.10
C SER A 19 -0.76 3.06 -0.90
N SER A 20 -1.80 3.64 -1.48
CA SER A 20 -1.74 4.94 -2.16
C SER A 20 -2.43 6.00 -1.30
N ALA A 21 -1.65 6.83 -0.61
CA ALA A 21 -2.16 7.91 0.25
C ALA A 21 -3.05 8.94 -0.49
N TYR A 22 -2.86 9.10 -1.80
CA TYR A 22 -3.73 9.94 -2.66
C TYR A 22 -4.72 9.10 -3.48
N GLY A 23 -4.88 7.82 -3.13
CA GLY A 23 -5.75 6.88 -3.80
C GLY A 23 -5.54 6.83 -5.31
N ALA A 24 -6.65 6.84 -6.04
CA ALA A 24 -6.69 6.89 -7.50
C ALA A 24 -6.19 8.21 -8.11
N GLY A 25 -6.05 9.27 -7.30
CA GLY A 25 -5.58 10.58 -7.73
C GLY A 25 -4.06 10.67 -7.90
N ALA A 26 -3.31 9.73 -7.32
CA ALA A 26 -1.86 9.66 -7.45
C ALA A 26 -1.43 9.44 -8.91
N ASP A 27 -0.47 10.23 -9.41
CA ASP A 27 -0.03 10.14 -10.80
C ASP A 27 0.57 8.77 -11.14
N TRP A 28 1.28 8.15 -10.19
CA TRP A 28 1.79 6.79 -10.39
C TRP A 28 0.66 5.77 -10.52
N VAL A 29 -0.46 5.93 -9.80
CA VAL A 29 -1.65 5.07 -9.94
C VAL A 29 -2.33 5.28 -11.30
N LYS A 30 -2.38 6.52 -11.80
CA LYS A 30 -2.87 6.78 -13.17
C LYS A 30 -1.97 6.11 -14.21
N ASN A 31 -0.66 6.20 -14.04
CA ASN A 31 0.32 5.63 -14.97
C ASN A 31 0.22 4.10 -15.04
N ILE A 32 0.10 3.39 -13.90
CA ILE A 32 -0.06 1.93 -13.92
C ILE A 32 -1.42 1.49 -14.50
N LYS A 33 -2.47 2.32 -14.40
CA LYS A 33 -3.75 2.04 -15.07
C LYS A 33 -3.62 2.10 -16.58
N VAL A 34 -2.82 3.03 -17.11
CA VAL A 34 -2.55 3.16 -18.55
C VAL A 34 -1.58 2.08 -19.04
N ASN A 35 -0.53 1.80 -18.26
CA ASN A 35 0.45 0.76 -18.55
C ASN A 35 0.58 -0.22 -17.36
N PRO A 36 -0.15 -1.36 -17.40
CA PRO A 36 -0.29 -2.26 -16.25
C PRO A 36 0.96 -3.08 -15.95
N VAL A 37 2.01 -2.97 -16.76
CA VAL A 37 3.31 -3.61 -16.49
C VAL A 37 4.35 -2.52 -16.24
N PHE A 38 4.85 -2.47 -15.01
CA PHE A 38 5.78 -1.43 -14.55
C PHE A 38 7.00 -2.02 -13.84
N ASN A 39 8.07 -1.24 -13.68
CA ASN A 39 9.28 -1.69 -12.98
C ASN A 39 9.17 -1.39 -11.48
N VAL A 40 9.52 -2.37 -10.66
CA VAL A 40 9.58 -2.29 -9.21
C VAL A 40 11.01 -2.54 -8.74
N GLN A 41 11.43 -1.80 -7.72
CA GLN A 41 12.66 -2.06 -6.99
C GLN A 41 12.35 -2.17 -5.50
N ILE A 42 12.75 -3.28 -4.89
CA ILE A 42 12.62 -3.53 -3.44
C ILE A 42 13.98 -3.99 -2.92
N GLY A 43 14.64 -3.12 -2.13
CA GLY A 43 16.03 -3.31 -1.77
C GLY A 43 16.92 -3.48 -3.02
N ARG A 44 17.59 -4.64 -3.13
CA ARG A 44 18.43 -5.01 -4.28
C ARG A 44 17.67 -5.70 -5.41
N ARG A 45 16.41 -6.09 -5.19
CA ARG A 45 15.60 -6.83 -6.15
C ARG A 45 14.94 -5.87 -7.13
N ARG A 46 15.06 -6.13 -8.44
CA ARG A 46 14.37 -5.40 -9.51
C ARG A 46 13.56 -6.38 -10.35
N PHE A 47 12.32 -6.03 -10.68
CA PHE A 47 11.44 -6.86 -11.49
C PHE A 47 10.36 -6.04 -12.19
N LYS A 48 9.82 -6.58 -13.29
CA LYS A 48 8.57 -6.10 -13.86
C LYS A 48 7.40 -6.64 -13.04
N ALA A 49 6.40 -5.83 -12.79
CA ALA A 49 5.28 -6.14 -11.93
C ALA A 49 3.94 -5.77 -12.57
N LYS A 50 2.87 -6.35 -12.04
CA LYS A 50 1.48 -5.95 -12.23
C LYS A 50 0.88 -5.59 -10.88
N SER A 51 -0.27 -4.93 -10.89
CA SER A 51 -1.00 -4.60 -9.67
C SER A 51 -2.49 -4.91 -9.78
N GLU A 52 -3.07 -5.33 -8.66
CA GLU A 52 -4.51 -5.48 -8.48
C GLU A 52 -4.95 -4.69 -7.24
N GLN A 53 -6.17 -4.16 -7.25
CA GLN A 53 -6.71 -3.41 -6.11
C GLN A 53 -7.32 -4.37 -5.08
N VAL A 54 -6.93 -4.25 -3.81
CA VAL A 54 -7.40 -5.08 -2.68
C VAL A 54 -8.07 -4.25 -1.58
N SER A 55 -8.66 -3.11 -1.95
CA SER A 55 -9.28 -2.15 -1.03
C SER A 55 -10.53 -2.71 -0.31
N GLY A 56 -11.10 -1.93 0.62
CA GLY A 56 -12.19 -2.38 1.48
C GLY A 56 -11.65 -3.10 2.73
N GLN A 57 -12.35 -4.11 3.22
CA GLN A 57 -12.01 -4.76 4.50
C GLN A 57 -10.64 -5.45 4.51
N ASN A 58 -10.18 -5.98 3.38
CA ASN A 58 -8.88 -6.65 3.33
C ASN A 58 -7.74 -5.63 3.39
N GLY A 59 -7.84 -4.57 2.59
CA GLY A 59 -6.89 -3.45 2.61
C GLY A 59 -6.84 -2.73 3.96
N SER A 60 -7.98 -2.50 4.61
CA SER A 60 -8.01 -1.81 5.90
C SER A 60 -7.32 -2.60 7.01
N LYS A 61 -7.45 -3.93 7.02
CA LYS A 61 -6.73 -4.80 7.97
C LYS A 61 -5.22 -4.72 7.79
N LEU A 62 -4.73 -4.66 6.54
CA LEU A 62 -3.31 -4.50 6.24
C LEU A 62 -2.78 -3.17 6.77
N LEU A 63 -3.50 -2.08 6.49
CA LEU A 63 -3.16 -0.74 6.98
C LEU A 63 -3.22 -0.65 8.52
N PHE A 64 -4.23 -1.24 9.14
CA PHE A 64 -4.39 -1.21 10.59
C PHE A 64 -3.21 -1.90 11.28
N ARG A 65 -2.81 -3.09 10.82
CA ARG A 65 -1.61 -3.78 11.33
C ARG A 65 -0.36 -2.93 11.15
N TYR A 66 -0.17 -2.35 9.96
CA TYR A 66 0.98 -1.50 9.68
C TYR A 66 1.02 -0.26 10.60
N ILE A 67 -0.14 0.36 10.87
CA ILE A 67 -0.25 1.50 11.79
C ILE A 67 0.08 1.09 13.22
N ASP A 68 -0.38 -0.07 13.67
CA ASP A 68 -0.06 -0.59 15.00
C ASP A 68 1.44 -0.88 15.16
N GLU A 69 2.04 -1.54 14.17
CA GLU A 69 3.47 -1.88 14.15
C GLU A 69 4.39 -0.65 14.03
N HIS A 70 3.94 0.41 13.36
CA HIS A 70 4.73 1.62 13.08
C HIS A 70 4.12 2.90 13.66
N ARG A 71 3.52 2.77 14.85
CA ARG A 71 2.63 3.79 15.44
C ARG A 71 3.21 5.21 15.51
N ASP A 72 4.46 5.37 15.94
CA ASP A 72 5.06 6.72 16.07
C ASP A 72 5.29 7.41 14.71
N TYR A 73 5.73 6.65 13.70
CA TYR A 73 5.88 7.14 12.33
C TYR A 73 4.50 7.53 11.75
N MET A 74 3.52 6.64 11.90
CA MET A 74 2.19 6.83 11.33
C MET A 74 1.41 7.96 11.99
N LYS A 75 1.59 8.20 13.29
CA LYS A 75 1.05 9.39 13.98
C LYS A 75 1.52 10.68 13.33
N GLY A 76 2.82 10.81 13.05
CA GLY A 76 3.36 11.98 12.38
C GLY A 76 2.77 12.18 10.99
N LEU A 77 2.66 11.10 10.22
CA LEU A 77 2.11 11.12 8.86
C LEU A 77 0.63 11.54 8.84
N TYR A 78 -0.22 10.89 9.63
CA TYR A 78 -1.65 11.19 9.68
C TYR A 78 -1.93 12.58 10.26
N LYS A 79 -1.11 13.05 11.21
CA LYS A 79 -1.23 14.41 11.76
C LYS A 79 -0.99 15.48 10.70
N MET A 80 -0.06 15.27 9.75
CA MET A 80 0.12 16.17 8.60
C MET A 80 -1.10 16.19 7.66
N MET A 81 -1.90 15.13 7.66
CA MET A 81 -3.17 15.02 6.93
C MET A 81 -4.37 15.55 7.75
N GLY A 82 -4.14 16.08 8.95
CA GLY A 82 -5.20 16.60 9.83
C GLY A 82 -5.94 15.52 10.62
N ILE A 83 -5.41 14.30 10.70
CA ILE A 83 -6.00 13.18 11.43
C ILE A 83 -5.15 12.87 12.67
N ASP A 84 -5.77 12.86 13.85
CA ASP A 84 -5.10 12.50 15.10
C ASP A 84 -5.39 11.03 15.49
N LEU A 85 -4.42 10.15 15.27
CA LEU A 85 -4.54 8.72 15.57
C LEU A 85 -4.63 8.40 17.07
N ASP A 86 -4.31 9.34 17.97
CA ASP A 86 -4.50 9.14 19.41
C ASP A 86 -5.94 9.43 19.86
N VAL A 87 -6.73 10.12 19.04
CA VAL A 87 -8.10 10.51 19.35
C VAL A 87 -9.13 9.58 18.71
N LEU A 88 -8.80 8.98 17.56
CA LEU A 88 -9.70 8.05 16.87
C LEU A 88 -9.87 6.75 17.66
N SER A 89 -11.12 6.31 17.79
CA SER A 89 -11.45 4.93 18.15
C SER A 89 -11.00 3.96 17.05
N THR A 90 -10.89 2.67 17.41
CA THR A 90 -10.60 1.60 16.45
C THR A 90 -11.63 1.57 15.31
N GLU A 91 -12.91 1.73 15.63
CA GLU A 91 -14.00 1.77 14.65
C GLU A 91 -13.84 2.95 13.68
N GLU A 92 -13.62 4.16 14.18
CA GLU A 92 -13.42 5.35 13.33
C GLU A 92 -12.17 5.21 12.46
N LEU A 93 -11.08 4.67 13.02
CA LEU A 93 -9.88 4.39 12.25
C LEU A 93 -10.19 3.39 11.12
N MET A 94 -10.89 2.30 11.40
CA MET A 94 -11.26 1.32 10.38
C MET A 94 -12.17 1.92 9.29
N GLU A 95 -13.07 2.85 9.62
CA GLU A 95 -13.86 3.58 8.64
C GLU A 95 -13.01 4.48 7.72
N VAL A 96 -11.95 5.10 8.26
CA VAL A 96 -10.97 5.83 7.45
C VAL A 96 -10.21 4.86 6.54
N LEU A 97 -9.67 3.78 7.10
CA LEU A 97 -8.81 2.85 6.38
C LEU A 97 -9.53 2.05 5.29
N THR A 98 -10.84 1.81 5.41
CA THR A 98 -11.60 1.11 4.37
C THR A 98 -11.72 1.90 3.07
N LYS A 99 -11.53 3.22 3.12
CA LYS A 99 -11.55 4.12 1.95
C LYS A 99 -10.19 4.22 1.27
N GLU A 100 -9.13 3.77 1.94
CA GLU A 100 -7.76 3.82 1.41
C GLU A 100 -7.56 2.82 0.27
N MET A 101 -6.82 3.26 -0.75
CA MET A 101 -6.52 2.41 -1.89
C MET A 101 -5.29 1.56 -1.59
N VAL A 102 -5.51 0.27 -1.32
CA VAL A 102 -4.44 -0.73 -1.23
C VAL A 102 -4.31 -1.49 -2.54
N LEU A 103 -3.06 -1.66 -3.00
CA LEU A 103 -2.70 -2.44 -4.17
C LEU A 103 -1.87 -3.66 -3.78
N ALA A 104 -2.19 -4.81 -4.37
CA ALA A 104 -1.34 -5.99 -4.39
C ALA A 104 -0.44 -5.93 -5.63
N ILE A 105 0.88 -5.96 -5.43
CA ILE A 105 1.90 -5.91 -6.48
C ILE A 105 2.53 -7.29 -6.63
N THR A 106 2.50 -7.82 -7.85
CA THR A 106 3.03 -9.16 -8.17
C THR A 106 4.04 -9.11 -9.31
N PRO A 107 5.13 -9.89 -9.28
CA PRO A 107 6.04 -10.01 -10.42
C PRO A 107 5.33 -10.52 -11.68
N SER A 108 5.55 -9.85 -12.81
CA SER A 108 4.84 -10.12 -14.07
C SER A 108 5.41 -11.30 -14.86
N MET A 109 6.59 -11.82 -14.50
CA MET A 109 7.22 -13.00 -15.10
C MET A 109 7.70 -13.94 -14.01
N LYS A 110 7.43 -15.25 -14.18
CA LYS A 110 8.10 -16.29 -13.39
C LYS A 110 9.60 -16.14 -13.61
N ARG A 111 10.39 -16.26 -12.54
CA ARG A 111 11.86 -16.26 -12.60
C ARG A 111 12.30 -17.14 -13.78
N GLU A 112 13.02 -16.57 -14.76
CA GLU A 112 13.82 -17.41 -15.65
C GLU A 112 14.83 -18.14 -14.75
N LYS A 113 14.81 -19.46 -14.85
CA LYS A 113 15.73 -20.36 -14.13
C LYS A 113 17.12 -20.29 -14.75
#